data_AF-A0A6N7M624-F1
#
_entry.id   AF-A0A6N7M624-F1
#
_cell.length_a   1.000
_cell.length_b   1.000
_cell.length_c   1.000
_cell.angle_alpha   90.00
_cell.angle_beta   90.00
_cell.angle_gamma   90.00
#
_symmetry.space_group_name_H-M   'P 1'
#
loop_
_entity.id
_entity.type
_entity.pdbx_description
1 polymer ?
#
loop_
_entity_poly.entity_id
_entity_poly.type
_entity_poly.pdbx_seq_one_letter_code
_entity_poly.pdbx_strand_id
1 'polypeptide(L)'
;MSRRVSFFRAILLLGLLFTSRVYALSTAPWSAGLSRAEDLQIKLVTIAPGPETYAWWGHTAIIVEDQRLHTARFYNYGLFSFHLENFYLNFAFGRLIFEVGASDAAWELAYYSRINREIRIQVLNLAPAKRLQMARFLENNILPENREYLYDHYFDN
;
A
#
# COMPACT_ATOMS: atom_id res chain seq x y z
N MET A 1 -34.61 61.56 -16.11
CA MET A 1 -34.91 60.15 -16.45
C MET A 1 -33.78 59.26 -15.94
N SER A 2 -34.15 58.21 -15.19
CA SER A 2 -33.37 57.00 -14.85
C SER A 2 -32.17 57.10 -13.87
N ARG A 3 -32.48 56.83 -12.59
CA ARG A 3 -31.59 56.21 -11.60
C ARG A 3 -31.26 54.76 -12.01
N ARG A 4 -30.03 54.29 -11.81
CA ARG A 4 -29.76 52.88 -11.47
C ARG A 4 -28.72 52.79 -10.36
N VAL A 5 -29.22 52.47 -9.18
CA VAL A 5 -28.48 51.91 -8.06
C VAL A 5 -28.20 50.44 -8.41
N SER A 6 -26.97 49.95 -8.20
CA SER A 6 -26.71 48.50 -8.11
C SER A 6 -26.18 48.21 -6.71
N PHE A 7 -27.04 47.55 -5.96
CA PHE A 7 -26.93 47.06 -4.59
C PHE A 7 -26.43 45.61 -4.61
N PHE A 8 -25.65 45.20 -3.59
CA PHE A 8 -25.30 43.81 -3.20
C PHE A 8 -24.44 42.99 -4.20
N ARG A 9 -23.34 42.34 -3.82
CA ARG A 9 -23.12 41.38 -2.72
C ARG A 9 -21.63 41.46 -2.29
N ALA A 10 -21.29 41.75 -1.04
CA ALA A 10 -21.31 40.84 0.11
C ALA A 10 -20.47 39.56 -0.10
N ILE A 11 -19.27 39.59 0.48
CA ILE A 11 -18.50 38.49 1.11
C ILE A 11 -18.99 37.08 0.78
N LEU A 12 -18.14 36.30 0.12
CA LEU A 12 -17.92 34.92 0.52
C LEU A 12 -16.50 34.50 0.14
N LEU A 13 -15.57 34.76 1.06
CA LEU A 13 -14.36 33.94 1.23
C LEU A 13 -14.84 32.51 1.51
N LEU A 14 -15.14 31.75 0.46
CA LEU A 14 -15.28 30.31 0.59
C LEU A 14 -13.87 29.73 0.53
N GLY A 15 -13.19 29.79 1.68
CA GLY A 15 -12.07 28.90 1.94
C GLY A 15 -12.60 27.47 1.87
N LEU A 16 -12.52 26.88 0.68
CA LEU A 16 -12.59 25.44 0.51
C LEU A 16 -11.33 24.88 1.21
N LEU A 17 -11.43 24.72 2.52
CA LEU A 17 -10.66 23.72 3.23
C LEU A 17 -11.13 22.38 2.67
N PHE A 18 -10.59 22.01 1.51
CA PHE A 18 -10.41 20.61 1.16
C PHE A 18 -9.45 20.08 2.23
N THR A 19 -10.00 19.72 3.38
CA THR A 19 -9.31 18.80 4.26
C THR A 19 -9.32 17.48 3.50
N SER A 20 -8.31 17.28 2.67
CA SER A 20 -7.96 15.94 2.23
C SER A 20 -7.79 15.15 3.51
N ARG A 21 -8.78 14.30 3.83
CA ARG A 21 -8.58 13.22 4.79
C ARG A 21 -7.50 12.35 4.15
N VAL A 22 -6.25 12.65 4.48
CA VAL A 22 -5.16 11.69 4.31
C VAL A 22 -5.56 10.54 5.21
N TYR A 23 -6.06 9.46 4.62
CA TYR A 23 -6.23 8.19 5.32
C TYR A 23 -4.82 7.70 5.63
N ALA A 24 -4.22 8.23 6.68
CA ALA A 24 -3.05 7.61 7.25
C ALA A 24 -3.49 6.21 7.69
N LEU A 25 -2.83 5.18 7.16
CA LEU A 25 -3.04 3.82 7.67
C LEU A 25 -2.76 3.87 9.18
N SER A 26 -3.75 3.48 9.98
CA SER A 26 -3.56 3.36 11.42
C SER A 26 -2.45 2.33 11.67
N THR A 27 -1.64 2.51 12.71
CA THR A 27 -0.63 1.52 13.11
C THR A 27 -1.28 0.15 13.29
N ALA A 28 -0.67 -0.91 12.73
CA ALA A 28 -1.23 -2.25 12.89
C ALA A 28 -1.11 -2.75 14.35
N PRO A 29 -2.04 -3.62 14.81
CA PRO A 29 -2.04 -4.09 16.20
C PRO A 29 -0.77 -4.87 16.59
N TRP A 30 -0.10 -5.55 15.66
CA TRP A 30 1.16 -6.25 15.91
C TRP A 30 2.37 -5.33 16.09
N SER A 31 2.32 -4.12 15.54
CA SER A 31 3.30 -3.07 15.80
C SER A 31 2.99 -2.30 17.08
N ALA A 32 1.72 -2.18 17.45
CA ALA A 32 1.28 -1.56 18.70
C ALA A 32 1.41 -2.49 19.94
N GLY A 33 1.84 -3.74 19.77
CA GLY A 33 1.95 -4.72 20.86
C GLY A 33 0.62 -5.32 21.33
N LEU A 34 -0.46 -5.14 20.56
CA LEU A 34 -1.79 -5.66 20.87
C LEU A 34 -2.01 -7.10 20.37
N SER A 35 -1.31 -7.50 19.31
CA SER A 35 -1.40 -8.86 18.75
C SER A 35 -0.57 -9.87 19.54
N ARG A 36 -1.05 -11.11 19.59
CA ARG A 36 -0.28 -12.25 20.11
C ARG A 36 0.32 -13.04 18.96
N ALA A 37 1.51 -13.58 19.16
CA ALA A 37 2.26 -14.26 18.10
C ALA A 37 1.54 -15.52 17.57
N GLU A 38 0.77 -16.19 18.43
CA GLU A 38 -0.04 -17.35 18.15
C GLU A 38 -1.23 -17.05 17.21
N ASP A 39 -1.81 -15.86 17.33
CA ASP A 39 -3.00 -15.41 16.62
C ASP A 39 -2.69 -14.86 15.22
N LEU A 40 -1.40 -14.61 14.90
CA LEU A 40 -0.99 -14.05 13.62
C LEU A 40 -0.88 -15.12 12.55
N GLN A 41 -1.35 -14.87 11.33
CA GLN A 41 -1.03 -15.65 10.14
C GLN A 41 -0.25 -14.79 9.16
N ILE A 42 0.76 -15.41 8.54
CA ILE A 42 1.49 -14.82 7.42
C ILE A 42 1.10 -15.60 6.17
N LYS A 43 0.64 -14.90 5.14
CA LYS A 43 0.21 -15.52 3.89
C LYS A 43 0.98 -14.94 2.72
N LEU A 44 1.51 -15.79 1.87
CA LEU A 44 2.04 -15.42 0.56
C LEU A 44 0.87 -15.36 -0.43
N VAL A 45 0.72 -14.22 -1.09
CA VAL A 45 -0.26 -14.01 -2.14
C VAL A 45 0.46 -14.00 -3.47
N THR A 46 0.08 -14.88 -4.38
CA THR A 46 0.54 -14.89 -5.77
C THR A 46 -0.63 -14.49 -6.66
N ILE A 47 -0.45 -13.44 -7.46
CA ILE A 47 -1.42 -12.96 -8.43
C ILE A 47 -0.89 -13.34 -9.81
N ALA A 48 -1.69 -14.05 -10.60
CA ALA A 48 -1.29 -14.51 -11.93
C ALA A 48 -0.97 -13.34 -12.88
N PRO A 49 -0.21 -13.57 -13.97
CA PRO A 49 0.03 -12.59 -15.04
C PRO A 49 -1.20 -11.79 -15.48
N GLY A 50 -0.98 -10.52 -15.83
CA GLY A 50 -1.99 -9.61 -16.36
C GLY A 50 -1.65 -9.11 -17.76
N PRO A 51 -2.60 -8.44 -18.44
CA PRO A 51 -2.38 -7.90 -19.79
C PRO A 51 -1.46 -6.67 -19.81
N GLU A 52 -1.37 -5.92 -18.72
CA GLU A 52 -0.51 -4.74 -18.61
C GLU A 52 0.97 -5.14 -18.54
N THR A 53 1.84 -4.36 -19.18
CA THR A 53 3.29 -4.64 -19.28
C THR A 53 3.96 -4.84 -17.92
N TYR A 54 3.60 -4.04 -16.93
CA TYR A 54 4.12 -4.15 -15.57
C TYR A 54 3.59 -5.36 -14.79
N ALA A 55 2.59 -6.06 -15.32
CA ALA A 55 1.93 -7.20 -14.69
C ALA A 55 2.14 -8.53 -15.45
N TRP A 56 2.93 -8.53 -16.54
CA TRP A 56 3.13 -9.69 -17.42
C TRP A 56 3.69 -10.93 -16.70
N TRP A 57 4.42 -10.76 -15.61
CA TRP A 57 5.00 -11.87 -14.84
C TRP A 57 4.21 -12.21 -13.57
N GLY A 58 3.04 -11.59 -13.40
CA GLY A 58 2.25 -11.71 -12.18
C GLY A 58 2.76 -10.78 -11.09
N HIS A 59 2.32 -11.03 -9.86
CA HIS A 59 2.68 -10.24 -8.70
C HIS A 59 2.72 -11.09 -7.43
N THR A 60 3.55 -10.71 -6.47
CA THR A 60 3.58 -11.35 -5.16
C THR A 60 3.46 -10.32 -4.04
N ALA A 61 2.72 -10.67 -3.00
CA ALA A 61 2.52 -9.84 -1.82
C ALA A 61 2.45 -10.70 -0.56
N ILE A 62 2.51 -10.06 0.60
CA ILE A 62 2.35 -10.71 1.90
C ILE A 62 1.11 -10.16 2.59
N ILE A 63 0.28 -11.04 3.14
CA ILE A 63 -0.76 -10.66 4.10
C ILE A 63 -0.30 -11.03 5.51
N VAL A 64 -0.45 -10.09 6.43
CA VAL A 64 -0.47 -10.36 7.87
C VAL A 64 -1.91 -10.27 8.35
N GLU A 65 -2.41 -11.32 8.99
CA GLU A 65 -3.74 -11.36 9.58
C GLU A 65 -3.64 -11.68 11.07
N ASP A 66 -4.31 -10.91 11.91
CA ASP A 66 -4.57 -11.26 13.30
C ASP A 66 -5.97 -11.88 13.40
N GLN A 67 -6.03 -13.18 13.67
CA GLN A 67 -7.28 -13.95 13.70
C GLN A 67 -8.15 -13.60 14.91
N ARG A 68 -7.56 -13.08 15.99
CA ARG A 68 -8.28 -12.70 17.22
C ARG A 68 -8.82 -11.29 17.13
N LEU A 69 -8.09 -10.37 16.51
CA LEU A 69 -8.49 -8.98 16.33
C LEU A 69 -9.21 -8.72 15.01
N HIS A 70 -9.35 -9.74 14.15
CA HIS A 70 -10.01 -9.65 12.85
C HIS A 70 -9.47 -8.51 11.98
N THR A 71 -8.16 -8.30 12.05
CA THR A 71 -7.45 -7.29 11.25
C THR A 71 -6.52 -7.97 10.27
N ALA A 72 -6.59 -7.61 9.00
CA ALA A 72 -5.67 -8.11 7.98
C ALA A 72 -5.11 -6.96 7.15
N ARG A 73 -3.80 -6.99 6.90
CA ARG A 73 -3.09 -6.01 6.09
C ARG A 73 -2.35 -6.69 4.96
N PHE A 74 -2.47 -6.11 3.77
CA PHE A 74 -1.76 -6.51 2.57
C PHE A 74 -0.54 -5.63 2.40
N TYR A 75 0.64 -6.23 2.29
CA TYR A 75 1.91 -5.56 2.06
C TYR A 75 2.34 -5.82 0.62
N ASN A 76 2.41 -4.74 -0.15
CA ASN A 76 2.64 -4.75 -1.58
C ASN A 76 4.04 -4.22 -1.88
N TYR A 77 4.94 -5.11 -2.28
CA TYR A 77 6.29 -4.76 -2.74
C TYR A 77 6.28 -4.59 -4.26
N GLY A 78 7.05 -3.64 -4.78
CA GLY A 78 7.19 -3.43 -6.22
C GLY A 78 6.29 -2.33 -6.77
N LEU A 79 5.82 -1.42 -5.92
CA LEU A 79 5.11 -0.23 -6.36
C LEU A 79 6.12 0.79 -6.90
N PHE A 80 5.86 1.37 -8.06
CA PHE A 80 6.72 2.46 -8.55
C PHE A 80 6.55 3.69 -7.66
N SER A 81 7.67 4.24 -7.15
CA SER A 81 7.63 5.52 -6.43
C SER A 81 7.57 6.69 -7.42
N PHE A 82 6.35 7.10 -7.78
CA PHE A 82 6.12 8.20 -8.73
C PHE A 82 6.35 9.60 -8.15
N HIS A 83 6.48 9.71 -6.83
CA HIS A 83 6.71 10.98 -6.14
C HIS A 83 8.17 11.42 -6.15
N LEU A 84 9.09 10.54 -6.55
CA LEU A 84 10.50 10.89 -6.70
C LEU A 84 10.70 11.86 -7.86
N GLU A 85 11.51 12.89 -7.61
CA GLU A 85 12.00 13.75 -8.68
C GLU A 85 12.69 12.89 -9.74
N ASN A 86 12.48 13.24 -11.02
CA ASN A 86 13.16 12.61 -12.15
C ASN A 86 12.83 11.12 -12.41
N PHE A 87 11.64 10.63 -12.03
CA PHE A 87 11.18 9.25 -12.31
C PHE A 87 11.57 8.73 -13.71
N TYR A 88 11.24 9.47 -14.77
CA TYR A 88 11.54 9.06 -16.15
C TYR A 88 13.04 8.97 -16.46
N LEU A 89 13.87 9.85 -15.86
CA LEU A 89 15.33 9.79 -16.02
C LEU A 89 15.91 8.61 -15.23
N ASN A 90 15.46 8.39 -14.00
CA ASN A 90 15.88 7.24 -13.21
C ASN A 90 15.53 5.93 -13.93
N PHE A 91 14.30 5.82 -14.45
CA PHE A 91 13.86 4.70 -15.26
C PHE A 91 14.73 4.52 -16.52
N ALA A 92 14.97 5.60 -17.29
CA ALA A 92 15.81 5.55 -18.49
C ALA A 92 17.27 5.16 -18.20
N PHE A 93 17.79 5.50 -17.03
CA PHE A 93 19.12 5.09 -16.56
C PHE A 93 19.12 3.75 -15.82
N GLY A 94 18.02 3.01 -15.81
CA GLY A 94 17.92 1.69 -15.17
C GLY A 94 17.90 1.71 -13.64
N ARG A 95 17.67 2.88 -13.02
CA ARG A 95 17.52 3.03 -11.56
C ARG A 95 16.06 2.87 -11.17
N LEU A 96 15.69 1.63 -10.87
CA LEU A 96 14.31 1.28 -10.53
C LEU A 96 14.13 1.35 -9.02
N ILE A 97 13.67 2.52 -8.56
CA ILE A 97 13.34 2.76 -7.16
C ILE A 97 11.86 2.37 -6.98
N PHE A 98 11.65 1.31 -6.21
CA PHE A 98 10.34 0.85 -5.82
C PHE A 98 10.04 1.29 -4.39
N GLU A 99 8.76 1.26 -4.05
CA GLU A 99 8.30 1.39 -2.69
C GLU A 99 7.47 0.17 -2.27
N VAL A 100 7.44 -0.08 -0.96
CA VAL A 100 6.46 -0.96 -0.35
C VAL A 100 5.27 -0.13 0.14
N GLY A 101 4.07 -0.59 -0.20
CA GLY A 101 2.80 -0.05 0.28
C GLY A 101 2.07 -1.03 1.19
N ALA A 102 1.10 -0.51 1.94
CA ALA A 102 0.15 -1.35 2.66
C ALA A 102 -1.29 -0.86 2.53
N SER A 103 -2.22 -1.81 2.55
CA SER A 103 -3.65 -1.58 2.40
C SER A 103 -4.46 -2.66 3.11
N ASP A 104 -5.78 -2.47 3.17
CA ASP A 104 -6.70 -3.50 3.69
C ASP A 104 -6.69 -4.73 2.79
N ALA A 105 -6.52 -5.92 3.38
CA ALA A 105 -6.38 -7.13 2.61
C ALA A 105 -7.65 -7.54 1.86
N ALA A 106 -8.83 -7.32 2.43
CA ALA A 106 -10.08 -7.66 1.76
C ALA A 106 -10.30 -6.75 0.54
N TRP A 107 -9.97 -5.46 0.67
CA TRP A 107 -10.08 -4.49 -0.43
C TRP A 107 -9.15 -4.82 -1.60
N GLU A 108 -7.89 -5.19 -1.32
CA GLU A 108 -6.93 -5.58 -2.37
C GLU A 108 -7.34 -6.87 -3.08
N LEU A 109 -7.69 -7.91 -2.32
CA LEU A 109 -8.11 -9.19 -2.91
C LEU A 109 -9.37 -8.99 -3.76
N ALA A 110 -10.31 -8.16 -3.31
CA ALA A 110 -11.49 -7.79 -4.10
C ALA A 110 -11.15 -6.96 -5.34
N TYR A 111 -10.15 -6.08 -5.27
CA TYR A 111 -9.66 -5.36 -6.45
C TYR A 111 -9.12 -6.33 -7.50
N TYR A 112 -8.16 -7.19 -7.16
CA TYR A 112 -7.57 -8.16 -8.10
C TYR A 112 -8.61 -9.15 -8.66
N SER A 113 -9.56 -9.59 -7.83
CA SER A 113 -10.67 -10.43 -8.28
C SER A 113 -11.56 -9.72 -9.31
N ARG A 114 -11.91 -8.44 -9.07
CA ARG A 114 -12.74 -7.64 -10.00
C ARG A 114 -12.10 -7.43 -11.36
N ILE A 115 -10.77 -7.37 -11.42
CA ILE A 115 -10.03 -7.26 -12.68
C ILE A 115 -9.69 -8.64 -13.28
N ASN A 116 -10.39 -9.70 -12.86
CA ASN A 116 -10.26 -11.07 -13.33
C ASN A 116 -8.83 -11.63 -13.26
N ARG A 117 -8.09 -11.25 -12.21
CA ARG A 117 -6.76 -11.83 -11.94
C ARG A 117 -6.93 -13.04 -11.02
N GLU A 118 -6.35 -14.17 -11.42
CA GLU A 118 -6.29 -15.35 -10.55
C GLU A 118 -5.38 -15.06 -9.34
N ILE A 119 -5.85 -15.42 -8.15
CA ILE A 119 -5.14 -15.19 -6.89
C ILE A 119 -4.98 -16.53 -6.17
N ARG A 120 -3.74 -16.87 -5.83
CA ARG A 120 -3.39 -18.01 -4.98
C ARG A 120 -2.86 -17.50 -3.65
N ILE A 121 -3.40 -18.02 -2.56
CA ILE A 121 -2.96 -17.66 -1.19
C ILE A 121 -2.38 -18.90 -0.51
N GLN A 122 -1.17 -18.79 0.01
CA GLN A 122 -0.50 -19.84 0.77
C GLN A 122 -0.20 -19.35 2.19
N VAL A 123 -0.73 -20.04 3.20
CA VAL A 123 -0.36 -19.77 4.60
C VAL A 123 1.04 -20.34 4.83
N LEU A 124 1.96 -19.49 5.31
CA LEU A 124 3.34 -19.89 5.57
C LEU A 124 3.44 -20.63 6.92
N ASN A 125 4.09 -21.79 6.91
CA ASN A 125 4.33 -22.57 8.12
C ASN A 125 5.50 -21.98 8.93
N LEU A 126 5.22 -20.93 9.70
CA LEU A 126 6.20 -20.22 10.52
C LEU A 126 5.89 -20.37 12.01
N ALA A 127 6.93 -20.54 12.83
CA ALA A 127 6.79 -20.51 14.28
C ALA A 127 6.17 -19.18 14.76
N PRO A 128 5.37 -19.15 15.84
CA PRO A 128 4.74 -17.94 16.36
C PRO A 128 5.68 -16.72 16.46
N ALA A 129 6.86 -16.89 17.06
CA ALA A 129 7.83 -15.81 17.19
C ALA A 129 8.28 -15.24 15.83
N LYS A 130 8.39 -16.08 14.80
CA LYS A 130 8.74 -15.65 13.43
C LYS A 130 7.61 -14.92 12.74
N ARG A 131 6.35 -15.30 12.99
CA ARG A 131 5.18 -14.57 12.49
C ARG A 131 5.15 -13.15 13.04
N LEU A 132 5.36 -12.98 14.36
CA LEU A 132 5.43 -11.66 14.98
C LEU A 132 6.64 -10.84 14.50
N GLN A 133 7.82 -11.46 14.37
CA GLN A 133 9.01 -10.80 13.83
C GLN A 133 8.75 -10.27 12.42
N MET A 134 8.21 -11.10 11.54
CA MET A 134 7.91 -10.73 10.16
C MET A 134 6.84 -9.64 10.08
N ALA A 135 5.77 -9.73 10.88
CA ALA A 135 4.72 -8.72 10.93
C ALA A 135 5.26 -7.33 11.33
N ARG A 136 6.17 -7.26 12.31
CA ARG A 136 6.82 -6.01 12.72
C ARG A 136 7.80 -5.50 11.68
N PHE A 137 8.54 -6.38 11.02
CA PHE A 137 9.44 -6.02 9.93
C PHE A 137 8.68 -5.38 8.77
N LEU A 138 7.55 -5.96 8.37
CA LEU A 138 6.68 -5.42 7.32
C LEU A 138 6.10 -4.04 7.69
N GLU A 139 5.66 -3.85 8.94
CA GLU A 139 5.22 -2.53 9.43
C GLU A 139 6.35 -1.50 9.44
N ASN A 140 7.55 -1.89 9.83
CA ASN A 140 8.70 -0.99 9.80
C ASN A 140 9.04 -0.55 8.38
N ASN A 141 8.93 -1.46 7.41
CA ASN A 141 9.28 -1.16 6.02
C ASN A 141 8.28 -0.21 5.35
N ILE A 142 7.03 -0.12 5.79
CA ILE A 142 6.07 0.83 5.20
C ILE A 142 6.23 2.27 5.73
N LEU A 143 7.15 2.49 6.68
CA LEU A 143 7.44 3.84 7.18
C LEU A 143 8.06 4.69 6.06
N PRO A 144 7.76 6.01 6.00
CA PRO A 144 8.28 6.89 4.95
C PRO A 144 9.79 6.82 4.75
N GLU A 145 10.55 6.64 5.83
CA GLU A 145 12.00 6.53 5.84
C GLU A 145 12.56 5.18 5.36
N ASN A 146 11.72 4.14 5.30
CA ASN A 146 12.14 2.76 5.00
C ASN A 146 11.48 2.16 3.75
N ARG A 147 10.44 2.81 3.22
CA ARG A 147 9.57 2.22 2.19
C ARG A 147 10.21 2.12 0.82
N GLU A 148 11.17 2.98 0.52
CA GLU A 148 11.85 3.02 -0.77
C GLU A 148 13.05 2.08 -0.79
N TYR A 149 13.20 1.34 -1.88
CA TYR A 149 14.34 0.47 -2.10
C TYR A 149 14.72 0.44 -3.58
N LEU A 150 16.02 0.36 -3.83
CA LEU A 150 16.56 0.13 -5.17
C LEU A 150 16.46 -1.38 -5.45
N TYR A 151 15.86 -1.75 -6.58
CA TYR A 151 15.81 -3.14 -7.00
C TYR A 151 16.76 -3.38 -8.17
N ASP A 152 17.71 -4.29 -7.99
CA ASP A 152 18.62 -4.72 -9.04
C ASP A 152 18.19 -6.09 -9.59
N HIS A 153 17.63 -6.08 -10.80
CA HIS A 153 17.15 -7.29 -11.47
C HIS A 153 18.25 -8.35 -11.73
N TYR A 154 19.54 -8.03 -11.65
CA TYR A 154 20.59 -9.03 -11.82
C TYR A 154 21.03 -9.68 -10.51
N PHE A 155 20.97 -8.94 -9.40
CA PHE A 155 21.50 -9.41 -8.11
C PHE A 155 20.42 -9.80 -7.10
N ASP A 156 19.18 -9.32 -7.26
CA ASP A 156 18.10 -9.48 -6.28
C ASP A 156 17.01 -10.49 -6.72
N ASN A 157 17.36 -11.46 -7.57
CA ASN A 157 16.47 -12.53 -8.08
C ASN A 157 16.76 -13.90 -7.45
#